data_AF-A0A6A5AMV7-F1
#
_entry.id   AF-A0A6A5AMV7-F1
#
_cell.length_a   1.000
_cell.length_b   1.000
_cell.length_c   1.000
_cell.angle_alpha   90.00
_cell.angle_beta   90.00
_cell.angle_gamma   90.00
#
_symmetry.space_group_name_H-M   'P 1'
#
loop_
_entity.id
_entity.type
_entity.pdbx_description
1 polymer ?
#
loop_
_entity_poly.entity_id
_entity_poly.type
_entity_poly.pdbx_seq_one_letter_code
_entity_poly.pdbx_strand_id
1 'polypeptide(L)'
;MKSFAAPVLALAAVAHLADAHGRLVSPPHRGYIGKLPQYKGLVPINYSDNGLSAGGIGQTSGGKNGICGDPYTGVREHETGGVYGRFPQHREKVVGACYAPGSTIGVQVQLTANH
;
A
#
# COMPACT_ATOMS: atom_id res chain seq x y z
N MET A 1 -32.61 -31.07 25.17
CA MET A 1 -31.42 -30.18 25.12
C MET A 1 -31.46 -29.47 23.77
N LYS A 2 -31.85 -28.19 23.73
CA LYS A 2 -32.01 -27.43 22.49
C LYS A 2 -30.62 -26.91 22.09
N SER A 3 -30.10 -27.39 20.96
CA SER A 3 -28.78 -27.03 20.45
C SER A 3 -28.72 -25.55 20.10
N PHE A 4 -28.12 -24.74 20.99
CA PHE A 4 -27.81 -23.33 20.76
C PHE A 4 -26.56 -23.11 19.90
N ALA A 5 -26.02 -24.16 19.26
CA ALA A 5 -24.78 -24.09 18.49
C ALA A 5 -24.94 -23.38 17.13
N ALA A 6 -26.13 -23.44 16.52
CA ALA A 6 -26.37 -22.88 15.19
C ALA A 6 -26.27 -21.34 15.10
N PRO A 7 -26.83 -20.53 16.02
CA PRO A 7 -26.73 -19.07 15.91
C PRO A 7 -25.33 -18.53 16.25
N VAL A 8 -24.54 -19.26 17.06
CA VAL A 8 -23.16 -18.87 17.40
C VAL A 8 -22.23 -19.02 16.18
N LEU A 9 -22.44 -20.05 15.36
CA LEU A 9 -21.65 -20.26 14.15
C LEU A 9 -21.99 -19.25 13.03
N ALA A 10 -23.25 -18.81 12.96
CA ALA A 10 -23.67 -17.76 12.02
C ALA A 10 -23.08 -16.37 12.36
N LEU A 11 -22.86 -16.07 13.64
CA LEU A 11 -22.24 -14.82 14.09
C LEU A 11 -20.72 -14.80 13.89
N ALA A 12 -20.07 -15.96 13.84
CA ALA A 12 -18.65 -16.10 13.50
C ALA A 12 -18.37 -15.99 11.98
N ALA A 13 -19.41 -16.08 11.14
CA ALA A 13 -19.29 -16.00 9.68
C ALA A 13 -19.22 -14.56 9.15
N VAL A 14 -19.26 -13.55 10.04
CA VAL A 14 -18.89 -12.17 9.70
C VAL A 14 -17.36 -12.07 9.65
N ALA A 15 -16.74 -12.88 8.79
CA ALA A 15 -15.37 -12.69 8.39
C ALA A 15 -15.34 -11.39 7.58
N HIS A 16 -14.98 -10.29 8.25
CA HIS A 16 -14.85 -8.98 7.65
C HIS A 16 -13.85 -9.06 6.48
N LEU A 17 -14.37 -9.11 5.25
CA LEU A 17 -13.60 -8.82 4.04
C LEU A 17 -13.36 -7.30 4.05
N ALA A 18 -12.36 -6.88 4.82
CA ALA A 18 -11.95 -5.49 4.95
C ALA A 18 -11.01 -5.12 3.78
N ASP A 19 -11.52 -4.39 2.78
CA ASP A 19 -10.70 -3.84 1.69
C ASP A 19 -10.08 -2.48 2.06
N ALA A 20 -9.17 -2.54 3.05
CA ALA A 20 -8.10 -1.57 3.34
C ALA A 20 -7.80 -0.50 2.28
N HIS A 21 -8.24 0.78 2.42
CA HIS A 21 -7.65 1.85 1.61
C HIS A 21 -6.92 2.89 2.45
N GLY A 22 -5.64 3.06 2.14
CA GLY A 22 -4.78 4.03 2.79
C GLY A 22 -3.42 4.14 2.10
N ARG A 23 -2.66 5.15 2.49
CA ARG A 23 -1.35 5.43 1.91
C ARG A 23 -0.37 5.97 2.94
N LEU A 24 0.91 5.74 2.71
CA LEU A 24 1.99 6.31 3.51
C LEU A 24 2.34 7.71 2.95
N VAL A 25 2.00 8.75 3.71
CA VAL A 25 2.14 10.15 3.32
C VAL A 25 3.53 10.69 3.65
N SER A 26 4.10 10.30 4.79
CA SER A 26 5.43 10.75 5.23
C SER A 26 6.24 9.61 5.85
N PRO A 27 7.44 9.28 5.33
CA PRO A 27 7.94 9.73 4.02
C PRO A 27 7.02 9.23 2.90
N PRO A 28 6.84 9.98 1.79
CA PRO A 28 5.86 9.62 0.77
C PRO A 28 6.24 8.30 0.09
N HIS A 29 5.33 7.32 0.09
CA HIS A 29 5.55 6.10 -0.69
C HIS A 29 5.48 6.37 -2.20
N ARG A 30 5.98 5.41 -2.98
CA ARG A 30 6.12 5.55 -4.44
C ARG A 30 4.81 5.80 -5.19
N GLY A 31 3.66 5.33 -4.68
CA GLY A 31 2.36 5.61 -5.30
C GLY A 31 1.92 7.07 -5.07
N TYR A 32 2.14 7.59 -3.86
CA TYR A 32 1.73 8.95 -3.49
C TYR A 32 2.71 10.03 -3.97
N ILE A 33 4.02 9.73 -4.06
CA ILE A 33 5.08 10.72 -4.25
C ILE A 33 4.86 11.63 -5.47
N GLY A 34 4.29 11.10 -6.56
CA GLY A 34 3.98 11.86 -7.78
C GLY A 34 2.91 12.95 -7.60
N LYS A 35 2.10 12.90 -6.53
CA LYS A 35 1.12 13.94 -6.20
C LYS A 35 1.74 15.19 -5.57
N LEU A 36 2.98 15.10 -5.08
CA LEU A 36 3.63 16.21 -4.40
C LEU A 36 4.27 17.15 -5.43
N PRO A 37 4.11 18.48 -5.29
CA PRO A 37 4.61 19.46 -6.27
C PRO A 37 6.10 19.31 -6.58
N GLN A 38 6.93 18.96 -5.59
CA GLN A 38 8.38 18.81 -5.77
C GLN A 38 8.80 17.67 -6.72
N TYR A 39 7.94 16.68 -6.99
CA TYR A 39 8.25 15.56 -7.89
C TYR A 39 7.52 15.66 -9.24
N LYS A 40 6.88 16.79 -9.52
CA LYS A 40 6.18 17.03 -10.79
C LYS A 40 7.15 16.88 -11.97
N GLY A 41 6.76 16.03 -12.93
CA GLY A 41 7.59 15.72 -14.11
C GLY A 41 8.69 14.68 -13.88
N LEU A 42 8.88 14.20 -12.65
CA LEU A 42 9.83 13.13 -12.32
C LEU A 42 9.11 11.80 -12.06
N VAL A 43 8.00 11.84 -11.32
CA VAL A 43 7.18 10.66 -11.02
C VAL A 43 5.75 10.90 -11.49
N PRO A 44 5.16 10.01 -12.31
CA PRO A 44 3.76 10.09 -12.69
C PRO A 44 2.82 10.07 -11.48
N ILE A 45 1.67 10.73 -11.58
CA ILE A 45 0.64 10.67 -10.56
C ILE A 45 -0.05 9.30 -10.63
N ASN A 46 0.01 8.52 -9.55
CA ASN A 46 -0.90 7.39 -9.35
C ASN A 46 -2.19 7.90 -8.69
N TYR A 47 -3.32 7.84 -9.41
CA TYR A 47 -4.61 8.26 -8.86
C TYR A 47 -5.19 7.24 -7.85
N SER A 48 -4.75 5.99 -7.90
CA SER A 48 -5.14 4.87 -7.03
C SER A 48 -4.05 4.51 -6.01
N ASP A 49 -3.23 5.50 -5.62
CA ASP A 49 -2.13 5.37 -4.66
C ASP A 49 -2.54 4.83 -3.28
N ASN A 50 -3.81 4.99 -2.91
CA ASN A 50 -4.37 4.51 -1.66
C ASN A 50 -4.92 3.07 -1.71
N GLY A 51 -4.84 2.39 -2.86
CA GLY A 51 -5.43 1.05 -3.10
C GLY A 51 -4.41 -0.05 -3.38
N LEU A 52 -3.19 0.05 -2.81
CA LEU A 52 -2.12 -0.94 -3.04
C LEU A 52 -2.29 -2.20 -2.19
N SER A 53 -3.36 -2.96 -2.45
CA SER A 53 -3.78 -4.15 -1.69
C SER A 53 -3.21 -5.47 -2.22
N ALA A 54 -2.05 -5.44 -2.86
CA ALA A 54 -1.38 -6.60 -3.46
C ALA A 54 -2.28 -7.39 -4.46
N GLY A 55 -3.14 -6.67 -5.19
CA GLY A 55 -4.08 -7.25 -6.15
C GLY A 55 -5.41 -7.72 -5.55
N GLY A 56 -5.67 -7.41 -4.29
CA GLY A 56 -6.92 -7.70 -3.60
C GLY A 56 -6.97 -9.11 -2.98
N ILE A 57 -8.03 -9.37 -2.22
CA ILE A 57 -8.15 -10.56 -1.35
C ILE A 57 -8.03 -11.91 -2.08
N GLY A 58 -8.44 -11.95 -3.35
CA GLY A 58 -8.27 -13.16 -4.18
C GLY A 58 -6.79 -13.50 -4.44
N GLN A 59 -5.98 -12.47 -4.71
CA GLN A 59 -4.56 -12.61 -5.04
C GLN A 59 -3.69 -12.88 -3.80
N THR A 60 -4.12 -12.39 -2.64
CA THR A 60 -3.37 -12.53 -1.37
C THR A 60 -3.72 -13.79 -0.58
N SER A 61 -4.69 -14.59 -1.03
CA SER A 61 -5.14 -15.83 -0.38
C SER A 61 -4.02 -16.85 -0.09
N GLY A 62 -2.97 -16.87 -0.91
CA GLY A 62 -1.77 -17.70 -0.72
C GLY A 62 -0.68 -17.08 0.15
N GLY A 63 -0.94 -15.93 0.80
CA GLY A 63 0.01 -15.19 1.64
C GLY A 63 1.12 -14.47 0.89
N LYS A 64 1.07 -14.47 -0.45
CA LYS A 64 2.10 -13.85 -1.30
C LYS A 64 1.71 -12.42 -1.65
N ASN A 65 2.66 -11.49 -1.53
CA ASN A 65 2.46 -10.06 -1.78
C ASN A 65 3.68 -9.49 -2.51
N GLY A 66 3.50 -8.47 -3.36
CA GLY A 66 4.61 -7.66 -3.85
C GLY A 66 5.14 -6.76 -2.73
N ILE A 67 6.45 -6.47 -2.72
CA ILE A 67 7.08 -5.76 -1.59
C ILE A 67 6.61 -4.29 -1.47
N CYS A 68 6.11 -3.72 -2.58
CA CYS A 68 5.63 -2.35 -2.65
C CYS A 68 4.10 -2.23 -2.81
N GLY A 69 3.34 -3.29 -2.49
CA GLY A 69 1.87 -3.30 -2.54
C GLY A 69 1.26 -3.65 -3.89
N ASP A 70 2.09 -3.90 -4.91
CA ASP A 70 1.67 -4.52 -6.17
C ASP A 70 1.33 -6.01 -5.98
N PRO A 71 0.55 -6.63 -6.89
CA PRO A 71 0.33 -8.07 -6.88
C PRO A 71 1.64 -8.87 -6.89
N TYR A 72 1.66 -10.03 -6.21
CA TYR A 72 2.81 -10.93 -6.28
C TYR A 72 3.02 -11.49 -7.69
N THR A 73 1.95 -11.72 -8.43
CA THR A 73 1.98 -12.12 -9.83
C THR A 73 1.55 -10.95 -10.71
N GLY A 74 2.41 -10.50 -11.62
CA GLY A 74 2.12 -9.41 -12.54
C GLY A 74 3.20 -8.34 -12.57
N VAL A 75 2.87 -7.23 -13.23
CA VAL A 75 3.75 -6.05 -13.32
C VAL A 75 3.80 -5.37 -11.95
N ARG A 76 5.01 -5.07 -11.48
CA ARG A 76 5.25 -4.40 -10.20
C ARG A 76 5.63 -2.95 -10.41
N GLU A 77 4.62 -2.12 -10.57
CA GLU A 77 4.74 -0.72 -10.96
C GLU A 77 5.47 0.15 -9.92
N HIS A 78 5.38 -0.24 -8.64
CA HIS A 78 5.95 0.49 -7.51
C HIS A 78 7.31 -0.06 -7.08
N GLU A 79 7.80 -1.15 -7.66
CA GLU A 79 9.17 -1.62 -7.44
C GLU A 79 10.20 -0.77 -8.21
N THR A 80 11.48 -0.85 -7.82
CA THR A 80 12.56 -0.08 -8.42
C THR A 80 12.65 -0.40 -9.93
N GLY A 81 12.57 0.63 -10.77
CA GLY A 81 12.52 0.50 -12.23
C GLY A 81 11.11 0.52 -12.82
N GLY A 82 10.07 0.34 -12.00
CA GLY A 82 8.67 0.48 -12.40
C GLY A 82 8.26 1.93 -12.70
N VAL A 83 7.02 2.11 -13.17
CA VAL A 83 6.48 3.42 -13.55
C VAL A 83 6.46 4.42 -12.38
N TYR A 84 6.35 3.95 -11.14
CA TYR A 84 6.41 4.79 -9.94
C TYR A 84 7.74 4.66 -9.17
N GLY A 85 8.53 3.61 -9.43
CA GLY A 85 9.84 3.37 -8.80
C GLY A 85 11.02 3.99 -9.56
N ARG A 86 11.03 5.31 -9.70
CA ARG A 86 11.90 6.04 -10.66
C ARG A 86 13.35 6.32 -10.23
N PHE A 87 13.81 5.68 -9.15
CA PHE A 87 15.17 5.88 -8.64
C PHE A 87 16.28 5.63 -9.69
N PRO A 88 16.21 4.58 -10.55
CA PRO A 88 17.24 4.37 -11.57
C PRO A 88 17.36 5.52 -12.57
N GLN A 89 16.26 6.23 -12.86
CA GLN A 89 16.22 7.32 -13.85
C GLN A 89 16.53 8.69 -13.24
N HIS A 90 16.10 8.93 -12.00
CA HIS A 90 16.14 10.26 -11.38
C HIS A 90 16.99 10.36 -10.11
N ARG A 91 17.50 9.22 -9.60
CA ARG A 91 18.42 9.11 -8.47
C ARG A 91 17.91 9.86 -7.24
N GLU A 92 18.75 10.70 -6.63
CA GLU A 92 18.44 11.48 -5.42
C GLU A 92 17.23 12.41 -5.58
N LYS A 93 16.87 12.81 -6.81
CA LYS A 93 15.75 13.72 -7.08
C LYS A 93 14.38 13.12 -6.74
N VAL A 94 14.31 11.79 -6.55
CA VAL A 94 13.08 11.08 -6.19
C VAL A 94 13.18 10.40 -4.82
N VAL A 95 14.11 10.85 -3.97
CA VAL A 95 14.19 10.43 -2.56
C VAL A 95 13.10 11.16 -1.77
N GLY A 96 12.25 10.39 -1.07
CA GLY A 96 11.12 10.90 -0.29
C GLY A 96 11.52 11.61 1.01
N ALA A 97 12.62 11.18 1.64
CA ALA A 97 13.20 11.78 2.83
C ALA A 97 14.61 11.23 3.09
N CYS A 98 15.41 11.96 3.85
CA CYS A 98 16.74 11.55 4.31
C CYS A 98 16.76 11.54 5.84
N TYR A 99 17.39 10.52 6.43
CA TYR A 99 17.44 10.34 7.88
C TYR A 99 18.84 9.92 8.32
N ALA A 100 19.24 10.32 9.53
CA ALA A 100 20.48 9.87 10.13
C ALA A 100 20.35 8.43 10.65
N PRO A 101 21.40 7.59 10.59
CA PRO A 101 21.38 6.27 11.20
C PRO A 101 21.00 6.33 12.69
N GLY A 102 20.10 5.45 13.12
CA GLY A 102 19.63 5.38 14.51
C GLY A 102 18.60 6.44 14.93
N SER A 103 18.19 7.34 14.02
CA SER A 103 17.17 8.34 14.34
C SER A 103 15.77 7.72 14.50
N THR A 104 15.00 8.23 15.46
CA THR A 104 13.56 8.00 15.53
C THR A 104 12.87 8.96 14.57
N ILE A 105 11.99 8.44 13.73
CA ILE A 105 11.31 9.24 12.71
C ILE A 105 9.80 9.20 12.91
N GLY A 106 9.13 10.31 12.62
CA GLY A 106 7.68 10.34 12.50
C GLY A 106 7.26 9.73 11.17
N VAL A 107 6.29 8.82 11.21
CA VAL A 107 5.70 8.19 10.04
C VAL A 107 4.22 8.53 10.02
N GLN A 108 3.71 8.98 8.88
CA GLN A 108 2.29 9.33 8.74
C GLN A 108 1.61 8.45 7.69
N VAL A 109 0.58 7.74 8.12
CA VAL A 109 -0.35 7.01 7.25
C VAL A 109 -1.67 7.76 7.20
N GLN A 110 -2.21 7.90 5.99
CA GLN A 110 -3.56 8.39 5.77
C GLN A 110 -4.47 7.23 5.40
N LEU A 111 -5.46 6.96 6.24
CA LEU A 111 -6.56 6.07 5.93
C LEU A 111 -7.59 6.85 5.11
N THR A 112 -8.01 6.29 3.98
CA THR A 112 -9.00 6.91 3.08
C THR A 112 -10.32 6.17 3.06
N ALA A 113 -10.34 4.91 3.48
CA ALA A 113 -11.54 4.17 3.85
C ALA A 113 -11.29 3.50 5.21
N ASN A 114 -12.23 3.68 6.13
CA ASN A 114 -12.17 3.03 7.44
C ASN A 114 -12.72 1.60 7.30
N HIS A 115 -12.07 0.65 7.97
CA HIS A 115 -12.45 -0.77 8.02
C HIS A 115 -12.84 -1.18 9.41
#